data_AF-A0A966PTR9-F1
#
_entry.id   AF-A0A966PTR9-F1
#
_cell.length_a   1.000
_cell.length_b   1.000
_cell.length_c   1.000
_cell.angle_alpha   90.00
_cell.angle_beta   90.00
_cell.angle_gamma   90.00
#
_symmetry.space_group_name_H-M   'P 1'
#
loop_
_entity.id
_entity.type
_entity.pdbx_description
1 polymer ?
#
loop_
_entity_poly.entity_id
_entity_poly.type
_entity_poly.pdbx_seq_one_letter_code
_entity_poly.pdbx_strand_id
1 'polypeptide(L)'
;MTEYIFKPPTVREGPAGNHRLFWFYKLDRGITIVKSNGVYSQIRYPLDEDLVNYDEVYLGGRNHTVSEAIKTALIAGNVGITESNFTAI
;
A
#
# COMPACT_ATOMS: atom_id res chain seq x y z
N MET A 1 -22.85 3.56 -7.37
CA MET A 1 -21.53 2.95 -7.55
C MET A 1 -21.00 2.68 -6.15
N THR A 2 -20.53 1.47 -5.85
CA THR A 2 -20.04 1.14 -4.51
C THR A 2 -18.63 1.69 -4.35
N GLU A 3 -18.40 2.45 -3.28
CA GLU A 3 -17.09 2.95 -2.91
C GLU A 3 -16.53 2.14 -1.73
N TYR A 4 -15.21 2.04 -1.69
CA TYR A 4 -14.48 1.31 -0.67
C TYR A 4 -13.35 2.17 -0.10
N ILE A 5 -13.13 2.06 1.19
CA ILE A 5 -11.90 2.48 1.83
C ILE A 5 -10.86 1.37 1.62
N PHE A 6 -9.86 1.65 0.78
CA PHE A 6 -8.69 0.82 0.56
C PHE A 6 -7.57 1.13 1.55
N LYS A 7 -7.07 0.09 2.22
CA LYS A 7 -5.89 0.13 3.07
C LYS A 7 -4.75 -0.67 2.41
N PRO A 8 -3.69 0.00 1.93
CA PRO A 8 -2.54 -0.67 1.34
C PRO A 8 -1.87 -1.64 2.32
N PRO A 9 -1.19 -2.69 1.81
CA PRO A 9 -0.58 -3.70 2.65
C PRO A 9 0.54 -3.12 3.53
N THR A 10 0.85 -3.85 4.60
CA THR A 10 1.97 -3.54 5.50
C THR A 10 2.91 -4.72 5.60
N VAL A 11 4.17 -4.43 5.92
CA VAL A 11 5.20 -5.44 6.20
C VAL A 11 5.79 -5.18 7.58
N ARG A 12 5.90 -6.25 8.38
CA ARG A 12 6.41 -6.17 9.75
C ARG A 12 7.91 -6.24 9.78
N GLU A 13 8.57 -5.14 10.13
CA GLU A 13 10.02 -4.99 10.01
C GLU A 13 10.71 -4.47 11.25
N GLY A 14 11.95 -4.89 11.41
CA GLY A 14 12.86 -4.36 12.42
C GLY A 14 14.29 -4.77 12.11
N PRO A 15 15.24 -4.48 13.01
CA PRO A 15 15.04 -3.87 14.32
C PRO A 15 14.58 -2.41 14.18
N ALA A 16 13.51 -2.04 14.89
CA ALA A 16 13.05 -0.66 14.91
C ALA A 16 13.54 0.11 16.14
N GLY A 17 14.10 -0.59 17.14
CA GLY A 17 14.72 -0.02 18.32
C GLY A 17 16.23 0.11 18.16
N ASN A 18 16.72 1.36 18.21
CA ASN A 18 18.15 1.67 18.02
C ASN A 18 19.05 1.24 19.19
N HIS A 19 18.48 0.96 20.37
CA HIS A 19 19.23 0.50 21.53
C HIS A 19 19.10 -1.02 21.71
N ARG A 20 20.15 -1.67 22.23
CA ARG A 20 20.22 -3.13 22.45
C ARG A 20 18.98 -3.72 23.13
N LEU A 21 18.46 -3.06 24.15
CA LEU A 21 17.26 -3.52 24.89
C LEU A 21 15.99 -3.54 24.03
N PHE A 22 16.00 -2.82 22.91
CA PHE A 22 14.85 -2.61 22.04
C PHE A 22 15.03 -3.24 20.66
N TRP A 23 16.13 -3.96 20.43
CA TRP A 23 16.46 -4.56 19.15
C TRP A 23 15.43 -5.61 18.68
N PHE A 24 14.70 -6.22 19.61
CA PHE A 24 13.71 -7.25 19.30
C PHE A 24 12.43 -6.72 18.66
N TYR A 25 12.10 -5.42 18.85
CA TYR A 25 10.80 -4.92 18.43
C TYR A 25 10.79 -4.57 16.93
N LYS A 26 9.64 -4.88 16.31
CA LYS A 26 9.35 -4.63 14.90
C LYS A 26 8.13 -3.70 14.78
N LEU A 27 8.10 -2.89 13.74
CA LEU A 27 6.99 -2.02 13.38
C LEU A 27 6.42 -2.43 12.03
N ASP A 28 5.12 -2.26 11.88
CA ASP A 28 4.47 -2.41 10.59
C ASP A 28 4.81 -1.18 9.73
N ARG A 29 5.43 -1.42 8.57
CA ARG A 29 5.76 -0.41 7.58
C ARG A 29 4.76 -0.50 6.43
N GLY A 30 4.20 0.65 6.04
CA GLY A 30 3.29 0.73 4.90
C GLY A 30 4.02 0.44 3.59
N ILE A 31 3.39 -0.33 2.71
CA ILE A 31 3.83 -0.55 1.33
C ILE A 31 2.98 0.35 0.44
N THR A 32 3.65 1.11 -0.43
CA THR A 32 2.97 1.94 -1.43
C THR A 32 2.68 1.07 -2.65
N ILE A 33 1.46 1.18 -3.18
CA ILE A 33 1.06 0.54 -4.43
C ILE A 33 1.02 1.60 -5.50
N VAL A 34 1.71 1.35 -6.60
CA VAL A 34 1.72 2.25 -7.75
C VAL A 34 1.32 1.53 -9.02
N LYS A 35 0.80 2.28 -9.97
CA LYS A 35 0.49 1.80 -11.31
C LYS A 35 1.34 2.53 -12.33
N SER A 36 1.97 1.78 -13.23
CA SER A 36 2.63 2.36 -14.39
C SER A 36 2.32 1.50 -15.60
N ASN A 37 1.87 2.13 -16.69
CA ASN A 37 1.55 1.46 -17.94
C ASN A 37 0.56 0.30 -17.76
N GLY A 38 -0.42 0.48 -16.87
CA GLY A 38 -1.45 -0.52 -16.58
C GLY A 38 -1.03 -1.66 -15.63
N VAL A 39 0.22 -1.68 -15.17
CA VAL A 39 0.73 -2.72 -14.25
C VAL A 39 0.84 -2.14 -12.84
N TYR A 40 0.24 -2.84 -11.87
CA TYR A 40 0.41 -2.53 -10.44
C TYR A 40 1.71 -3.13 -9.91
N SER A 41 2.43 -2.37 -9.08
CA SER A 41 3.63 -2.82 -8.39
C SER A 41 3.71 -2.28 -6.97
N GLN A 42 4.52 -2.94 -6.14
CA GLN A 42 4.82 -2.50 -4.78
C GLN A 42 6.13 -1.72 -4.78
N ILE A 43 6.12 -0.54 -4.16
CA ILE A 43 7.33 0.26 -3.96
C ILE A 43 7.45 0.69 -2.49
N ARG A 44 8.68 1.06 -2.12
CA ARG A 44 9.04 1.36 -0.74
C ARG A 44 9.85 2.63 -0.66
N TYR A 45 9.55 3.45 0.35
CA TYR A 45 10.20 4.72 0.60
C TYR A 45 10.32 5.59 -0.67
N PRO A 46 9.21 5.77 -1.43
CA PRO A 46 9.27 6.59 -2.63
C PRO A 46 9.60 8.05 -2.28
N LEU A 47 10.33 8.71 -3.16
CA LEU A 47 10.48 10.16 -3.12
C LEU A 47 9.26 10.80 -3.78
N ASP A 48 8.83 11.96 -3.28
CA ASP A 48 7.65 12.65 -3.81
C ASP A 48 7.79 13.01 -5.30
N GLU A 49 9.01 13.30 -5.76
CA GLU A 49 9.30 13.58 -7.18
C GLU A 49 9.05 12.37 -8.08
N ASP A 50 9.41 11.16 -7.64
CA ASP A 50 9.23 9.94 -8.41
C ASP A 50 7.74 9.57 -8.56
N LEU A 51 6.93 9.93 -7.56
CA LEU A 51 5.50 9.62 -7.53
C LEU A 51 4.72 10.26 -8.67
N VAL A 52 5.21 11.37 -9.22
CA VAL A 52 4.58 12.12 -10.31
C VAL A 52 4.58 11.31 -11.62
N ASN A 53 5.47 10.32 -11.76
CA ASN A 53 5.62 9.52 -12.97
C ASN A 53 4.67 8.30 -13.04
N TYR A 54 3.87 8.05 -12.01
CA TYR A 54 2.94 6.93 -11.95
C TYR A 54 1.52 7.35 -12.31
N ASP A 55 0.79 6.46 -12.97
CA ASP A 55 -0.61 6.68 -13.38
C ASP A 55 -1.54 6.76 -12.16
N GLU A 56 -1.29 5.89 -11.18
CA GLU A 56 -2.04 5.82 -9.92
C GLU A 56 -1.05 5.56 -8.77
N VAL A 57 -1.28 6.21 -7.64
CA VAL A 57 -0.45 6.06 -6.43
C VAL A 57 -1.34 5.90 -5.21
N TYR A 58 -1.15 4.79 -4.49
CA TYR A 58 -1.76 4.51 -3.20
C TYR A 58 -0.66 4.41 -2.14
N LEU A 59 -0.37 5.57 -1.52
CA LEU A 59 0.64 5.67 -0.47
C LEU A 59 0.36 4.74 0.71
N GLY A 60 1.37 3.95 1.08
CA GLY A 60 1.31 3.08 2.25
C GLY A 60 1.12 3.86 3.55
N GLY A 61 0.37 3.28 4.49
CA GLY A 61 0.08 3.90 5.80
C GLY A 61 -1.03 4.95 5.77
N ARG A 62 -1.71 5.14 4.63
CA ARG A 62 -2.89 6.01 4.48
C ARG A 62 -4.06 5.20 3.92
N ASN A 63 -5.28 5.64 4.23
CA ASN A 63 -6.49 5.09 3.64
C ASN A 63 -6.83 5.86 2.36
N HIS A 64 -7.35 5.16 1.35
CA HIS A 64 -7.72 5.73 0.05
C HIS A 64 -9.16 5.36 -0.29
N THR A 65 -9.93 6.26 -0.85
CA THR A 65 -11.26 5.92 -1.38
C THR A 65 -11.10 5.44 -2.81
N VAL A 66 -11.64 4.26 -3.11
CA VAL A 66 -11.59 3.65 -4.44
C VAL A 66 -12.95 3.14 -4.86
N SER A 67 -13.17 3.10 -6.17
CA SER A 67 -14.38 2.50 -6.75
C SER A 67 -14.26 0.98 -6.84
N GLU A 68 -15.40 0.30 -7.03
CA GLU A 68 -15.47 -1.14 -7.26
C GLU A 68 -14.60 -1.63 -8.44
N ALA A 69 -14.49 -0.83 -9.51
CA ALA A 69 -13.65 -1.15 -10.66
C ALA A 69 -12.15 -1.16 -10.29
N ILE A 70 -11.70 -0.16 -9.52
CA ILE A 70 -10.32 -0.07 -9.04
C ILE A 70 -10.01 -1.17 -8.03
N LYS A 71 -10.93 -1.47 -7.12
CA LYS A 71 -10.81 -2.61 -6.20
C LYS A 71 -10.52 -3.91 -6.96
N THR A 72 -11.31 -4.20 -7.99
CA THR A 72 -11.16 -5.39 -8.81
C THR A 72 -9.81 -5.40 -9.53
N ALA A 73 -9.39 -4.26 -10.07
CA ALA A 73 -8.10 -4.11 -10.75
C ALA A 73 -6.90 -4.31 -9.79
N LEU A 74 -6.98 -3.80 -8.56
CA LEU A 74 -5.94 -3.95 -7.54
C LEU A 74 -5.79 -5.41 -7.08
N ILE A 75 -6.90 -6.13 -6.90
CA ILE A 75 -6.87 -7.57 -6.57
C ILE A 75 -6.28 -8.37 -7.75
N ALA A 76 -6.71 -8.06 -8.98
CA ALA A 76 -6.19 -8.70 -10.19
C ALA A 76 -4.70 -8.41 -10.44
N GLY A 77 -4.20 -7.26 -9.98
CA GLY A 77 -2.79 -6.89 -10.05
C GLY A 77 -1.85 -7.81 -9.26
N ASN A 78 -2.37 -8.69 -8.40
CA ASN A 78 -1.62 -9.69 -7.64
C ASN A 78 -0.42 -9.13 -6.83
N VAL A 79 -0.56 -7.90 -6.34
CA VAL A 79 0.45 -7.20 -5.54
C VAL A 79 0.20 -7.36 -4.03
N GLY A 80 -0.26 -8.52 -3.59
CA GLY A 80 -0.52 -8.80 -2.16
C GLY A 80 -1.73 -8.07 -1.58
N ILE A 81 -2.68 -7.68 -2.44
CA ILE A 81 -3.95 -7.07 -2.07
C ILE A 81 -5.04 -8.13 -2.16
N THR A 82 -5.89 -8.20 -1.14
CA THR A 82 -7.07 -9.08 -1.10
C THR A 82 -8.31 -8.29 -0.69
N GLU A 83 -9.46 -8.95 -0.68
CA GLU A 83 -10.72 -8.39 -0.17
C GLU A 83 -10.61 -7.78 1.23
N SER A 84 -9.73 -8.33 2.08
CA SER A 84 -9.50 -7.82 3.44
C SER A 84 -8.90 -6.42 3.51
N ASN A 85 -8.35 -5.91 2.40
CA ASN A 85 -7.81 -4.56 2.30
C ASN A 85 -8.89 -3.50 2.05
N PHE A 86 -10.15 -3.89 1.85
CA PHE A 86 -11.24 -2.98 1.49
C PHE A 86 -12.37 -3.01 2.51
N THR A 87 -12.88 -1.83 2.86
CA THR A 87 -14.08 -1.66 3.69
C THR A 87 -15.11 -0.87 2.90
N ALA A 88 -16.35 -1.38 2.75
CA ALA A 88 -17.41 -0.66 2.04
C ALA A 88 -17.83 0.62 2.78
N ILE A 89 -18.19 1.67 2.03
CA ILE A 89 -18.73 2.95 2.53
C ILE A 89 -20.25 2.93 2.50
#